data_AF-A0A3B8SNR8-F1
#
_entry.id   AF-A0A3B8SNR8-F1
#
_cell.length_a   1.000
_cell.length_b   1.000
_cell.length_c   1.000
_cell.angle_alpha   90.00
_cell.angle_beta   90.00
_cell.angle_gamma   90.00
#
_symmetry.space_group_name_H-M   'P 1'
#
loop_
_entity.id
_entity.type
_entity.pdbx_description
1 polymer ?
#
loop_
_entity_poly.entity_id
_entity_poly.type
_entity_poly.pdbx_seq_one_letter_code
_entity_poly.pdbx_strand_id
1 'polypeptide(L)'
;MIDKFDSNEFFYSSDGFIRLKAASMKVFVPKAWVNTHLAVEMGTYMEIFGLVKINIFDEKENIIYDGILNMPTMINLYYESTDIGKMVISGDEPESVIICTVMQYGPIFTEKIPQSSDNAEKFLSLLTSGKIPNIIPYDKVLSIWEKNLSMNGVSLGVPILIKEIMIRECYRNPKALEEPFAKIAGKGNIDMLSYAKANMREICARNSTFAAITYEDMDSMLVTSINRKVSRKSQIESPLEKIIKY
;
A
#
# COMPACT_ATOMS: atom_id res chain seq x y z
N MET A 1 -3.60 14.85 10.26
CA MET A 1 -4.09 16.03 9.51
C MET A 1 -4.67 15.54 8.18
N ILE A 2 -5.81 14.85 8.21
CA ILE A 2 -6.48 14.31 7.02
C ILE A 2 -7.97 14.43 7.30
N ASP A 3 -8.57 15.61 7.05
CA ASP A 3 -10.04 15.77 7.21
C ASP A 3 -10.63 16.98 6.46
N LYS A 4 -9.96 17.52 5.44
CA LYS A 4 -10.56 18.53 4.54
C LYS A 4 -10.19 18.26 3.09
N PHE A 5 -10.75 17.20 2.53
CA PHE A 5 -10.87 17.05 1.09
C PHE A 5 -12.32 17.39 0.73
N ASP A 6 -12.60 18.67 0.54
CA ASP A 6 -13.93 19.09 0.07
C ASP A 6 -13.94 18.89 -1.45
N SER A 7 -14.43 17.72 -1.89
CA SER A 7 -14.35 17.27 -3.28
C SER A 7 -14.97 18.24 -4.29
N ASN A 8 -15.87 19.12 -3.84
CA ASN A 8 -16.58 20.08 -4.68
C ASN A 8 -15.77 21.36 -4.98
N GLU A 9 -14.67 21.62 -4.27
CA GLU A 9 -13.89 22.85 -4.47
C GLU A 9 -12.96 22.72 -5.69
N PHE A 10 -12.41 21.52 -5.92
CA PHE A 10 -11.40 21.26 -6.94
C PHE A 10 -11.87 20.39 -8.11
N PHE A 11 -12.98 19.67 -7.95
CA PHE A 11 -13.45 18.71 -8.93
C PHE A 11 -14.92 18.94 -9.29
N TYR A 12 -15.29 18.56 -10.51
CA TYR A 12 -16.68 18.52 -10.95
C TYR A 12 -16.91 17.30 -11.84
N SER A 13 -18.13 16.75 -11.82
CA SER A 13 -18.53 15.66 -12.72
C SER A 13 -19.13 16.25 -14.00
N SER A 14 -18.61 15.83 -15.16
CA SER A 14 -19.18 16.16 -16.47
C SER A 14 -18.91 15.02 -17.45
N ASP A 15 -19.92 14.66 -18.24
CA ASP A 15 -19.82 13.65 -19.31
C ASP A 15 -19.36 12.26 -18.84
N GLY A 16 -19.65 11.89 -17.59
CA GLY A 16 -19.22 10.62 -16.99
C GLY A 16 -17.76 10.58 -16.55
N PHE A 17 -17.08 11.73 -16.50
CA PHE A 17 -15.72 11.91 -15.99
C PHE A 17 -15.68 12.89 -14.84
N ILE A 18 -14.77 12.65 -13.91
CA ILE A 18 -14.36 13.61 -12.90
C ILE A 18 -13.30 14.51 -13.54
N ARG A 19 -13.57 15.81 -13.60
CA ARG A 19 -12.71 16.82 -14.22
C ARG A 19 -12.10 17.76 -13.19
N LEU A 20 -10.95 18.32 -13.54
CA LEU A 20 -10.25 19.29 -12.70
C LEU A 20 -10.82 20.70 -12.87
N LYS A 21 -11.09 21.41 -11.77
CA LYS A 21 -11.47 22.84 -11.78
C LYS A 21 -10.26 23.76 -11.57
N ALA A 22 -9.24 23.29 -10.85
CA ALA A 22 -7.99 23.99 -10.59
C ALA A 22 -7.09 24.07 -11.83
N ALA A 23 -6.03 24.90 -11.78
CA ALA A 23 -5.17 25.18 -12.92
C ALA A 23 -4.41 23.94 -13.42
N SER A 24 -3.82 23.17 -12.50
CA SER A 24 -3.22 21.88 -12.82
C SER A 24 -3.17 20.95 -11.62
N MET A 25 -3.10 19.64 -11.89
CA MET A 25 -2.95 18.58 -10.92
C MET A 25 -1.82 17.66 -11.37
N LYS A 26 -0.92 17.32 -10.45
CA LYS A 26 0.15 16.35 -10.66
C LYS A 26 -0.12 15.12 -9.81
N VAL A 27 -0.11 13.96 -10.45
CA VAL A 27 -0.25 12.65 -9.81
C VAL A 27 1.08 11.94 -9.87
N PHE A 28 1.57 11.50 -8.71
CA PHE A 28 2.88 10.87 -8.58
C PHE A 28 2.73 9.36 -8.47
N VAL A 29 3.02 8.65 -9.56
CA VAL A 29 2.92 7.20 -9.65
C VAL A 29 4.31 6.58 -9.50
N PRO A 30 4.57 5.73 -8.50
CA PRO A 30 5.87 5.08 -8.36
C PRO A 30 6.21 4.22 -9.58
N LYS A 31 7.39 4.42 -10.19
CA LYS A 31 7.80 3.65 -11.38
C LYS A 31 7.89 2.14 -11.11
N ALA A 32 8.17 1.75 -9.87
CA ALA A 32 8.18 0.35 -9.45
C ALA A 32 6.84 -0.37 -9.69
N TRP A 33 5.73 0.37 -9.73
CA TRP A 33 4.40 -0.19 -9.92
C TRP A 33 4.12 -0.72 -11.31
N VAL A 34 4.86 -0.22 -12.31
CA VAL A 34 4.81 -0.73 -13.68
C VAL A 34 5.22 -2.20 -13.69
N ASN A 35 6.27 -2.56 -12.94
CA ASN A 35 6.75 -3.94 -12.85
C ASN A 35 5.79 -4.85 -12.07
N THR A 36 5.01 -4.29 -11.13
CA THR A 36 4.07 -5.05 -10.30
C THR A 36 2.64 -5.05 -10.84
N HIS A 37 2.42 -4.51 -12.05
CA HIS A 37 1.09 -4.39 -12.68
C HIS A 37 0.09 -3.58 -11.83
N LEU A 38 0.61 -2.66 -11.01
CA LEU A 38 -0.18 -1.66 -10.27
C LEU A 38 -0.28 -0.33 -11.01
N ALA A 39 0.48 -0.19 -12.08
CA ALA A 39 0.38 0.87 -13.06
C ALA A 39 0.55 0.24 -14.45
N VAL A 40 -0.42 0.44 -15.34
CA VAL A 40 -0.38 -0.05 -16.73
C VAL A 40 -0.68 1.12 -17.66
N GLU A 41 0.24 1.39 -18.58
CA GLU A 41 0.08 2.47 -19.56
C GLU A 41 -0.76 1.96 -20.75
N MET A 42 -1.89 2.61 -21.00
CA MET A 42 -2.84 2.26 -22.07
C MET A 42 -2.80 3.30 -23.21
N GLY A 43 -1.69 4.04 -23.32
CA GLY A 43 -1.42 5.07 -24.32
C GLY A 43 -2.15 6.41 -24.07
N THR A 44 -3.47 6.38 -23.92
CA THR A 44 -4.30 7.58 -23.69
C THR A 44 -4.64 7.82 -22.23
N TYR A 45 -4.49 6.80 -21.40
CA TYR A 45 -4.68 6.85 -19.95
C TYR A 45 -3.75 5.82 -19.31
N MET A 46 -3.56 5.92 -18.00
CA MET A 46 -2.84 4.94 -17.21
C MET A 46 -3.79 4.30 -16.22
N GLU A 47 -3.90 2.98 -16.22
CA GLU A 47 -4.61 2.25 -15.18
C GLU A 47 -3.70 2.19 -13.95
N ILE A 48 -4.09 2.84 -12.86
CA ILE A 48 -3.27 2.92 -11.64
C ILE A 48 -4.04 2.42 -10.42
N PHE A 49 -3.32 1.90 -9.44
CA PHE A 49 -3.88 1.67 -8.13
C PHE A 49 -4.05 3.01 -7.40
N GLY A 50 -5.27 3.40 -7.06
CA GLY A 50 -5.62 4.76 -6.63
C GLY A 50 -5.18 5.17 -5.21
N LEU A 51 -4.06 4.63 -4.71
CA LEU A 51 -3.38 5.08 -3.50
C LEU A 51 -2.09 5.81 -3.88
N VAL A 52 -2.20 7.03 -4.39
CA VAL A 52 -1.06 7.80 -4.93
C VAL A 52 -1.00 9.19 -4.34
N LYS A 53 0.21 9.78 -4.29
CA LYS A 53 0.37 11.18 -3.90
C LYS A 53 -0.14 12.08 -5.01
N ILE A 54 -0.82 13.16 -4.62
CA ILE A 54 -1.37 14.18 -5.54
C ILE A 54 -1.06 15.58 -5.04
N ASN A 55 -0.74 16.48 -5.97
CA ASN A 55 -0.59 17.89 -5.73
C ASN A 55 -1.47 18.68 -6.70
N ILE A 56 -2.22 19.65 -6.19
CA ILE A 56 -3.04 20.57 -7.00
C ILE A 56 -2.41 21.95 -6.92
N PHE A 57 -2.36 22.63 -8.06
CA PHE A 57 -1.72 23.93 -8.22
C PHE A 57 -2.72 25.00 -8.65
N ASP A 58 -2.46 26.25 -8.23
CA ASP A 58 -3.13 27.43 -8.74
C ASP A 58 -2.51 27.92 -10.07
N GLU A 59 -3.07 28.99 -10.65
CA GLU A 59 -2.58 29.61 -11.89
C GLU A 59 -1.16 30.19 -11.77
N LYS A 60 -0.66 30.36 -10.54
CA LYS A 60 0.68 30.89 -10.23
C LYS A 60 1.67 29.78 -9.86
N GLU A 61 1.31 28.52 -10.11
CA GLU A 61 2.08 27.33 -9.76
C GLU A 61 2.34 27.11 -8.25
N ASN A 62 1.53 27.71 -7.38
CA ASN A 62 1.57 27.43 -5.94
C ASN A 62 0.76 26.18 -5.62
N ILE A 63 1.28 25.34 -4.73
CA ILE A 63 0.57 24.16 -4.23
C ILE A 63 -0.58 24.62 -3.34
N ILE A 64 -1.81 24.42 -3.81
CA ILE A 64 -3.04 24.66 -3.04
C ILE A 64 -3.50 23.42 -2.27
N TYR A 65 -3.09 22.24 -2.73
CA TYR A 65 -3.37 20.97 -2.06
C TYR A 65 -2.19 20.02 -2.20
N ASP A 66 -1.77 19.43 -1.08
CA ASP A 66 -0.81 18.33 -1.00
C ASP A 66 -1.45 17.19 -0.21
N GLY A 67 -1.59 16.02 -0.83
CA GLY A 67 -2.27 14.90 -0.17
C GLY A 67 -2.17 13.58 -0.91
N ILE A 68 -2.95 12.61 -0.44
CA ILE A 68 -2.98 11.25 -0.99
C ILE A 68 -4.38 11.00 -1.56
N LEU A 69 -4.43 10.54 -2.80
CA LEU A 69 -5.64 9.97 -3.37
C LEU A 69 -5.92 8.66 -2.64
N ASN A 70 -7.08 8.54 -2.01
CA ASN A 70 -7.46 7.37 -1.22
C ASN A 70 -8.59 6.60 -1.92
N MET A 71 -8.30 6.04 -3.09
CA MET A 71 -9.19 5.15 -3.84
C MET A 71 -8.51 3.80 -4.00
N PRO A 72 -8.60 2.88 -3.02
CA PRO A 72 -7.84 1.64 -3.02
C PRO A 72 -8.43 0.62 -4.00
N THR A 73 -8.40 0.92 -5.28
CA THR A 73 -8.82 0.06 -6.40
C THR A 73 -8.11 0.52 -7.66
N MET A 74 -8.19 -0.26 -8.74
CA MET A 74 -7.67 0.18 -10.04
C MET A 74 -8.59 1.26 -10.63
N ILE A 75 -8.00 2.37 -11.05
CA ILE A 75 -8.70 3.51 -11.64
C ILE A 75 -7.98 3.95 -12.92
N ASN A 76 -8.75 4.45 -13.88
CA ASN A 76 -8.20 5.01 -15.12
C ASN A 76 -7.83 6.48 -14.87
N LEU A 77 -6.53 6.78 -14.86
CA LEU A 77 -6.01 8.13 -14.78
C LEU A 77 -5.77 8.67 -16.20
N TYR A 78 -6.51 9.69 -16.58
CA TYR A 78 -6.27 10.47 -17.79
C TYR A 78 -5.27 11.60 -17.49
N TYR A 79 -4.38 11.86 -18.43
CA TYR A 79 -3.33 12.86 -18.30
C TYR A 79 -2.99 13.47 -19.66
N GLU A 80 -2.41 14.66 -19.66
CA GLU A 80 -1.98 15.37 -20.86
C GLU A 80 -0.50 15.18 -21.15
N SER A 81 0.31 15.11 -20.09
CA SER A 81 1.73 14.89 -20.19
C SER A 81 2.24 14.04 -19.03
N THR A 82 3.31 13.29 -19.31
CA THR A 82 4.06 12.52 -18.32
C THR A 82 5.49 13.04 -18.26
N ASP A 83 6.02 13.12 -17.06
CA ASP A 83 7.43 13.38 -16.81
C ASP A 83 8.00 12.33 -15.86
N ILE A 84 9.32 12.13 -15.88
CA ILE A 84 10.01 11.21 -14.97
C ILE A 84 10.79 12.04 -13.96
N GLY A 85 10.33 12.01 -12.72
CA GLY A 85 10.96 12.70 -11.60
C GLY A 85 11.56 11.76 -10.58
N LYS A 86 12.24 12.37 -9.60
CA LYS A 86 12.57 11.73 -8.34
C LYS A 86 11.86 12.47 -7.22
N MET A 87 11.15 11.73 -6.37
CA MET A 87 10.44 12.30 -5.23
C MET A 87 10.53 11.36 -4.03
N VAL A 88 10.66 11.94 -2.85
CA VAL A 88 10.47 11.22 -1.59
C VAL A 88 8.96 11.07 -1.38
N ILE A 89 8.42 9.91 -1.76
CA ILE A 89 7.01 9.56 -1.53
C ILE A 89 6.83 9.05 -0.10
N SER A 90 7.81 8.30 0.41
CA SER A 90 7.84 7.83 1.80
C SER A 90 9.28 7.55 2.24
N GLY A 91 9.59 7.85 3.50
CA GLY A 91 10.90 7.61 4.10
C GLY A 91 11.91 8.69 3.73
N ASP A 92 13.20 8.31 3.68
CA ASP A 92 14.31 9.24 3.46
C ASP A 92 14.92 9.16 2.05
N GLU A 93 14.58 8.13 1.27
CA GLU A 93 15.19 7.92 -0.05
C GLU A 93 14.28 8.39 -1.20
N PRO A 94 14.82 9.14 -2.18
CA PRO A 94 14.05 9.57 -3.34
C PRO A 94 13.76 8.40 -4.27
N GLU A 95 12.47 8.10 -4.46
CA GLU A 95 11.99 7.08 -5.41
C GLU A 95 11.80 7.70 -6.80
N SER A 96 11.97 6.89 -7.84
CA SER A 96 11.67 7.32 -9.22
C SER A 96 10.16 7.25 -9.47
N VAL A 97 9.59 8.36 -9.92
CA VAL A 97 8.14 8.54 -10.05
C VAL A 97 7.80 9.01 -11.45
N ILE A 98 6.67 8.55 -11.96
CA ILE A 98 6.02 9.06 -13.16
C ILE A 98 5.06 10.16 -12.68
N ILE A 99 5.27 11.37 -13.19
CA ILE A 99 4.47 12.55 -12.86
C ILE A 99 3.46 12.72 -13.99
N CYS A 100 2.22 12.35 -13.74
CA CYS A 100 1.12 12.56 -14.68
C CYS A 100 0.51 13.94 -14.41
N THR A 101 0.54 14.82 -15.40
CA THR A 101 -0.02 16.18 -15.29
C THR A 101 -1.38 16.24 -15.98
N VAL A 102 -2.37 16.79 -15.26
CA VAL A 102 -3.71 17.10 -15.76
C VAL A 102 -3.91 18.60 -15.68
N MET A 103 -4.31 19.24 -16.77
CA MET A 103 -4.58 20.67 -16.78
C MET A 103 -6.05 20.96 -16.45
N GLN A 104 -6.35 22.26 -16.26
CA GLN A 104 -7.69 22.73 -15.98
C GLN A 104 -8.72 22.21 -16.98
N TYR A 105 -9.86 21.76 -16.47
CA TYR A 105 -10.97 21.15 -17.22
C TYR A 105 -10.66 19.80 -17.88
N GLY A 106 -9.44 19.29 -17.76
CA GLY A 106 -9.06 17.95 -18.21
C GLY A 106 -9.80 16.85 -17.45
N PRO A 107 -10.11 15.71 -18.10
CA PRO A 107 -10.59 14.52 -17.41
C PRO A 107 -9.47 13.95 -16.52
N ILE A 108 -9.83 13.51 -15.32
CA ILE A 108 -8.89 12.87 -14.38
C ILE A 108 -9.23 11.39 -14.25
N PHE A 109 -10.47 11.09 -13.88
CA PHE A 109 -10.96 9.73 -13.64
C PHE A 109 -12.32 9.53 -14.28
N THR A 110 -12.69 8.27 -14.53
CA THR A 110 -14.08 7.92 -14.83
C THR A 110 -14.93 8.06 -13.57
N GLU A 111 -16.15 8.59 -13.71
CA GLU A 111 -17.10 8.72 -12.60
C GLU A 111 -17.53 7.35 -12.05
N LYS A 112 -17.66 6.37 -12.95
CA LYS A 112 -17.96 4.99 -12.60
C LYS A 112 -16.67 4.19 -12.55
N ILE A 113 -16.36 3.65 -11.38
CA ILE A 113 -15.27 2.71 -11.20
C ILE A 113 -15.86 1.29 -11.31
N PRO A 114 -15.39 0.45 -12.24
CA PRO A 114 -15.87 -0.91 -12.35
C PRO A 114 -15.54 -1.70 -11.08
N GLN A 115 -16.54 -2.37 -10.53
CA GLN A 115 -16.35 -3.29 -9.41
C GLN A 115 -15.72 -4.57 -9.94
N SER A 116 -14.64 -5.03 -9.32
CA SER A 116 -13.99 -6.29 -9.69
C SER A 116 -13.45 -7.02 -8.48
N SER A 117 -13.77 -8.31 -8.37
CA SER A 117 -13.18 -9.21 -7.38
C SER A 117 -11.65 -9.25 -7.51
N ASP A 118 -11.14 -9.20 -8.73
CA ASP A 118 -9.70 -9.26 -9.02
C ASP A 118 -8.97 -8.07 -8.39
N ASN A 119 -9.61 -6.91 -8.30
CA ASN A 119 -9.02 -5.73 -7.64
C ASN A 119 -8.92 -5.89 -6.12
N ALA A 120 -9.87 -6.59 -5.51
CA ALA A 120 -9.81 -6.94 -4.09
C ALA A 120 -8.71 -7.98 -3.82
N GLU A 121 -8.59 -8.98 -4.69
CA GLU A 121 -7.53 -9.99 -4.63
C GLU A 121 -6.14 -9.39 -4.83
N LYS A 122 -5.99 -8.47 -5.81
CA LYS A 122 -4.75 -7.71 -6.01
C LYS A 122 -4.36 -6.96 -4.74
N PHE A 123 -5.30 -6.26 -4.09
CA PHE A 123 -5.00 -5.55 -2.84
C PHE A 123 -4.55 -6.50 -1.73
N LEU A 124 -5.22 -7.65 -1.56
CA LEU A 124 -4.83 -8.67 -0.59
C LEU A 124 -3.44 -9.25 -0.89
N SER A 125 -3.13 -9.49 -2.16
CA SER A 125 -1.82 -9.95 -2.60
C SER A 125 -0.72 -8.92 -2.30
N LEU A 126 -1.00 -7.62 -2.47
CA LEU A 126 -0.06 -6.56 -2.08
C LEU A 126 0.18 -6.49 -0.57
N LEU A 127 -0.90 -6.61 0.22
CA LEU A 127 -0.84 -6.60 1.67
C LEU A 127 0.04 -7.74 2.18
N THR A 128 -0.22 -8.96 1.71
CA THR A 128 0.49 -10.18 2.14
C THR A 128 1.92 -10.26 1.59
N SER A 129 2.19 -9.71 0.41
CA SER A 129 3.55 -9.64 -0.14
C SER A 129 4.41 -8.53 0.45
N GLY A 130 3.83 -7.64 1.27
CA GLY A 130 4.55 -6.50 1.85
C GLY A 130 4.95 -5.45 0.81
N LYS A 131 4.29 -5.42 -0.36
CA LYS A 131 4.59 -4.50 -1.47
C LYS A 131 3.73 -3.24 -1.48
N ILE A 132 2.84 -3.06 -0.49
CA ILE A 132 2.08 -1.82 -0.33
C ILE A 132 3.05 -0.64 -0.17
N PRO A 133 2.88 0.47 -0.89
CA PRO A 133 3.73 1.65 -0.74
C PRO A 133 3.56 2.28 0.65
N ASN A 134 4.65 2.84 1.20
CA ASN A 134 4.68 3.37 2.57
C ASN A 134 4.01 4.75 2.72
N ILE A 135 2.91 4.96 2.01
CA ILE A 135 2.14 6.22 2.07
C ILE A 135 0.95 6.12 3.04
N ILE A 136 0.61 4.91 3.50
CA ILE A 136 -0.55 4.66 4.33
C ILE A 136 -0.11 4.56 5.79
N PRO A 137 -0.60 5.43 6.69
CA PRO A 137 -0.39 5.27 8.12
C PRO A 137 -0.95 3.92 8.61
N TYR A 138 -0.20 3.23 9.48
CA TYR A 138 -0.56 1.90 10.00
C TYR A 138 -1.99 1.83 10.55
N ASP A 139 -2.44 2.87 11.26
CA ASP A 139 -3.79 2.97 11.84
C ASP A 139 -4.91 3.07 10.78
N LYS A 140 -4.58 3.49 9.55
CA LYS A 140 -5.54 3.65 8.45
C LYS A 140 -5.63 2.43 7.54
N VAL A 141 -4.68 1.50 7.59
CA VAL A 141 -4.64 0.33 6.71
C VAL A 141 -5.95 -0.46 6.74
N LEU A 142 -6.51 -0.70 7.93
CA LEU A 142 -7.78 -1.43 8.07
C LEU A 142 -8.94 -0.71 7.37
N SER A 143 -9.06 0.61 7.57
CA SER A 143 -10.10 1.42 6.94
C SER A 143 -9.98 1.44 5.42
N ILE A 144 -8.74 1.43 4.90
CA ILE A 144 -8.47 1.36 3.46
C ILE A 144 -8.81 -0.02 2.91
N TRP A 145 -8.55 -1.09 3.66
CA TRP A 145 -8.93 -2.44 3.26
C TRP A 145 -10.45 -2.61 3.19
N GLU A 146 -11.19 -2.17 4.20
CA GLU A 146 -12.67 -2.16 4.15
C GLU A 146 -13.18 -1.32 2.98
N LYS A 147 -12.54 -0.17 2.72
CA LYS A 147 -12.88 0.67 1.57
C LYS A 147 -12.65 -0.06 0.25
N ASN A 148 -11.53 -0.76 0.07
CA ASN A 148 -11.25 -1.58 -1.12
C ASN A 148 -12.34 -2.64 -1.34
N LEU A 149 -12.71 -3.36 -0.28
CA LEU A 149 -13.75 -4.39 -0.34
C LEU A 149 -15.10 -3.79 -0.74
N SER A 150 -15.50 -2.70 -0.09
CA SER A 150 -16.77 -2.01 -0.39
C SER A 150 -16.82 -1.43 -1.80
N MET A 151 -15.73 -0.82 -2.28
CA MET A 151 -15.65 -0.24 -3.63
C MET A 151 -15.74 -1.31 -4.72
N ASN A 152 -15.27 -2.52 -4.44
CA ASN A 152 -15.31 -3.64 -5.38
C ASN A 152 -16.53 -4.56 -5.18
N GLY A 153 -17.44 -4.23 -4.25
CA GLY A 153 -18.62 -5.06 -3.98
C GLY A 153 -18.29 -6.44 -3.39
N VAL A 154 -17.10 -6.62 -2.82
CA VAL A 154 -16.63 -7.90 -2.27
C VAL A 154 -16.85 -7.92 -0.77
N SER A 155 -17.37 -9.04 -0.25
CA SER A 155 -17.36 -9.34 1.17
C SER A 155 -16.60 -10.63 1.41
N LEU A 156 -15.58 -10.57 2.27
CA LEU A 156 -14.78 -11.75 2.62
C LEU A 156 -15.47 -12.63 3.69
N GLY A 157 -16.57 -12.17 4.31
CA GLY A 157 -17.26 -12.89 5.38
C GLY A 157 -16.44 -13.08 6.68
N VAL A 158 -15.21 -12.55 6.74
CA VAL A 158 -14.34 -12.66 7.92
C VAL A 158 -14.59 -11.52 8.92
N PRO A 159 -14.59 -11.82 10.22
CA PRO A 159 -14.65 -10.81 11.27
C PRO A 159 -13.52 -9.80 11.18
N ILE A 160 -13.79 -8.54 11.56
CA ILE A 160 -12.82 -7.44 11.55
C ILE A 160 -11.56 -7.77 12.36
N LEU A 161 -11.70 -8.51 13.46
CA LEU A 161 -10.59 -8.95 14.31
C LEU A 161 -9.57 -9.80 13.54
N ILE A 162 -10.02 -10.64 12.60
CA ILE A 162 -9.12 -11.47 11.79
C ILE A 162 -8.32 -10.59 10.82
N LYS A 163 -8.96 -9.57 10.23
CA LYS A 163 -8.31 -8.60 9.35
C LYS A 163 -7.24 -7.80 10.11
N GLU A 164 -7.54 -7.38 11.34
CA GLU A 164 -6.58 -6.71 12.22
C GLU A 164 -5.37 -7.59 12.56
N ILE A 165 -5.59 -8.88 12.85
CA ILE A 165 -4.50 -9.84 13.09
C ILE A 165 -3.62 -9.99 11.85
N MET A 166 -4.21 -10.08 10.64
CA MET A 166 -3.45 -10.16 9.39
C MET A 166 -2.58 -8.92 9.19
N ILE A 167 -3.14 -7.72 9.38
CA ILE A 167 -2.39 -6.45 9.32
C ILE A 167 -1.24 -6.49 10.35
N ARG A 168 -1.53 -6.82 11.61
CA ARG A 168 -0.50 -6.91 12.67
C ARG A 168 0.67 -7.82 12.29
N GLU A 169 0.42 -8.93 11.61
CA GLU A 169 1.48 -9.84 11.19
C GLU A 169 2.29 -9.33 10.01
N CYS A 170 1.69 -8.65 9.04
CA CYS A 170 2.39 -8.12 7.85
C CYS A 170 3.34 -6.95 8.18
N TYR A 171 3.00 -6.13 9.18
CA TYR A 171 3.77 -4.94 9.54
C TYR A 171 4.70 -5.21 10.74
N ARG A 172 6.00 -4.98 10.56
CA ARG A 172 7.06 -5.26 11.52
C ARG A 172 7.75 -4.00 12.01
N ASN A 173 8.38 -4.10 13.19
CA ASN A 173 9.24 -3.05 13.72
C ASN A 173 10.54 -2.98 12.90
N PRO A 174 10.93 -1.83 12.31
CA PRO A 174 12.18 -1.72 11.55
C PRO A 174 13.43 -2.07 12.35
N LYS A 175 13.43 -1.80 13.67
CA LYS A 175 14.56 -2.12 14.56
C LYS A 175 14.62 -3.60 14.93
N ALA A 176 13.48 -4.29 14.89
CA ALA A 176 13.35 -5.69 15.27
C ALA A 176 12.27 -6.37 14.42
N LEU A 177 12.67 -6.91 13.27
CA LEU A 177 11.74 -7.49 12.28
C LEU A 177 10.95 -8.72 12.80
N GLU A 178 11.37 -9.30 13.93
CA GLU A 178 10.67 -10.40 14.62
C GLU A 178 9.47 -9.90 15.44
N GLU A 179 9.36 -8.59 15.68
CA GLU A 179 8.28 -8.00 16.44
C GLU A 179 7.24 -7.29 15.55
N PRO A 180 5.92 -7.49 15.80
CA PRO A 180 4.88 -6.75 15.10
C PRO A 180 4.93 -5.27 15.46
N PHE A 181 4.69 -4.40 14.47
CA PHE A 181 4.69 -2.95 14.63
C PHE A 181 3.67 -2.48 15.68
N ALA A 182 2.55 -3.21 15.85
CA ALA A 182 1.53 -2.94 16.87
C ALA A 182 2.09 -2.80 18.30
N LYS A 183 3.15 -3.53 18.66
CA LYS A 183 3.78 -3.46 20.00
C LYS A 183 4.41 -2.10 20.29
N ILE A 184 4.87 -1.41 19.25
CA ILE A 184 5.55 -0.12 19.37
C ILE A 184 4.58 1.02 19.07
N ALA A 185 3.66 0.84 18.11
CA ALA A 185 2.63 1.82 17.76
C ALA A 185 1.74 2.19 18.97
N GLY A 186 1.40 1.21 19.82
CA GLY A 186 0.61 1.44 21.04
C GLY A 186 1.31 2.27 22.14
N LYS A 187 2.60 2.59 21.99
CA LYS A 187 3.37 3.40 22.96
C LYS A 187 3.31 4.90 22.69
N GLY A 188 2.56 5.33 21.65
CA GLY A 188 2.11 6.72 21.46
C GLY A 188 3.13 7.72 20.92
N ASN A 189 4.38 7.33 20.66
CA ASN A 189 5.46 8.27 20.29
C ASN A 189 6.24 7.84 19.04
N ILE A 190 5.56 7.20 18.09
CA ILE A 190 6.16 6.63 16.88
C ILE A 190 5.36 7.07 15.67
N ASP A 191 6.08 7.42 14.61
CA ASP A 191 5.47 7.73 13.32
C ASP A 191 4.77 6.50 12.74
N MET A 192 3.50 6.64 12.39
CA MET A 192 2.67 5.54 11.87
C MET A 192 3.07 5.12 10.46
N LEU A 193 4.00 5.83 9.81
CA LEU A 193 4.62 5.47 8.53
C LEU A 193 5.97 4.74 8.70
N SER A 194 6.55 4.72 9.91
CA SER A 194 7.88 4.16 10.16
C SER A 194 7.85 2.65 10.40
N TYR A 195 6.99 1.91 9.71
CA TYR A 195 6.93 0.44 9.80
C TYR A 195 7.84 -0.21 8.75
N ALA A 196 8.33 -1.41 9.07
CA ALA A 196 8.97 -2.28 8.09
C ALA A 196 7.92 -3.26 7.54
N LYS A 197 7.91 -3.43 6.22
CA LYS A 197 7.05 -4.41 5.56
C LYS A 197 7.81 -5.73 5.49
N ALA A 198 7.13 -6.82 5.79
CA ALA A 198 7.68 -8.15 5.59
C ALA A 198 6.70 -8.99 4.78
N ASN A 199 7.24 -9.77 3.84
CA ASN A 199 6.45 -10.75 3.13
C ASN A 199 5.97 -11.80 4.15
N MET A 200 4.68 -12.13 4.12
CA MET A 200 4.09 -13.09 5.06
C MET A 200 4.77 -14.47 4.98
N ARG A 201 5.33 -14.84 3.83
CA ARG A 201 6.18 -16.03 3.66
C ARG A 201 7.49 -15.95 4.47
N GLU A 202 8.16 -14.81 4.42
CA GLU A 202 9.40 -14.59 5.19
C GLU A 202 9.12 -14.49 6.69
N ILE A 203 7.96 -13.97 7.07
CA ILE A 203 7.53 -13.91 8.47
C ILE A 203 7.42 -15.30 9.08
N CYS A 204 6.79 -16.25 8.38
CA CYS A 204 6.67 -17.64 8.86
C CYS A 204 8.06 -18.26 9.07
N ALA A 205 8.98 -18.06 8.12
CA ALA A 205 10.38 -18.47 8.21
C ALA A 205 11.11 -17.91 9.45
N ARG A 206 10.82 -16.64 9.75
CA ARG A 206 11.47 -15.87 10.81
C ARG A 206 10.79 -16.05 12.17
N ASN A 207 9.63 -16.68 12.27
CA ASN A 207 8.97 -16.86 13.57
C ASN A 207 9.35 -18.18 14.25
N SER A 208 9.43 -19.28 13.51
CA SER A 208 9.83 -20.59 14.06
C SER A 208 10.53 -21.42 12.99
N THR A 209 11.57 -22.16 13.38
CA THR A 209 12.28 -23.09 12.49
C THR A 209 11.40 -24.29 12.11
N PHE A 210 10.52 -24.74 13.01
CA PHE A 210 9.54 -25.77 12.68
C PHE A 210 8.48 -25.28 11.70
N ALA A 211 7.93 -24.07 11.91
CA ALA A 211 6.98 -23.45 11.00
C ALA A 211 7.59 -23.16 9.61
N ALA A 212 8.89 -22.85 9.57
CA ALA A 212 9.65 -22.70 8.33
C ALA A 212 9.73 -24.02 7.56
N ILE A 213 10.08 -25.13 8.21
CA ILE A 213 10.21 -26.46 7.57
C ILE A 213 8.86 -26.96 7.03
N THR A 214 7.74 -26.57 7.64
CA THR A 214 6.40 -27.00 7.17
C THR A 214 5.86 -26.16 6.01
N TYR A 215 6.52 -25.06 5.64
CA TYR A 215 6.02 -24.15 4.60
C TYR A 215 6.61 -24.48 3.22
N GLU A 216 5.84 -24.13 2.19
CA GLU A 216 5.89 -24.53 0.76
C GLU A 216 7.26 -24.49 0.04
N ASP A 217 8.31 -23.92 0.62
CA ASP A 217 9.66 -23.80 0.03
C ASP A 217 10.74 -24.25 1.04
N MET A 218 10.94 -25.56 1.19
CA MET A 218 11.86 -26.12 2.19
C MET A 218 13.30 -25.63 2.07
N ASP A 219 13.80 -25.35 0.85
CA ASP A 219 15.21 -25.03 0.63
C ASP A 219 15.56 -23.65 1.20
N SER A 220 14.74 -22.63 0.92
CA SER A 220 14.94 -21.28 1.49
C SER A 220 14.72 -21.26 3.01
N MET A 221 13.83 -22.12 3.50
CA MET A 221 13.50 -22.28 4.92
C MET A 221 14.60 -22.99 5.72
N LEU A 222 15.29 -23.96 5.12
CA LEU A 222 16.46 -24.60 5.71
C LEU A 222 17.64 -23.63 5.82
N VAL A 223 17.91 -22.86 4.76
CA VAL A 223 18.99 -21.87 4.75
C VAL A 223 18.74 -20.78 5.81
N THR A 224 17.52 -20.27 5.94
CA THR A 224 17.17 -19.30 6.99
C THR A 224 17.25 -19.91 8.39
N SER A 225 16.84 -21.17 8.58
CA SER A 225 16.96 -21.88 9.85
C SER A 225 18.41 -22.13 10.28
N ILE A 226 19.28 -22.52 9.34
CA ILE A 226 20.73 -22.70 9.56
C ILE A 226 21.35 -21.36 9.93
N ASN A 227 21.08 -20.30 9.16
CA ASN A 227 21.61 -18.97 9.41
C ASN A 227 21.19 -18.43 10.79
N ARG A 228 19.96 -18.70 11.25
CA ARG A 228 19.52 -18.31 12.60
C ARG A 228 20.24 -19.05 13.72
N LYS A 229 20.47 -20.36 13.56
CA LYS A 229 21.23 -21.17 14.53
C LYS A 229 22.68 -20.70 14.64
N VAL A 230 23.32 -20.41 13.51
CA VAL A 230 24.68 -19.84 13.44
C VAL A 230 24.71 -18.44 14.07
N SER A 231 23.66 -17.63 13.86
CA SER A 231 23.54 -16.26 14.39
C SER A 231 23.13 -16.17 15.87
N ARG A 232 22.91 -17.30 16.57
CA ARG A 232 22.44 -17.38 17.97
C ARG A 232 21.21 -16.49 18.29
N LYS A 233 20.29 -16.31 17.33
CA LYS A 233 19.04 -15.56 17.58
C LYS A 233 18.08 -16.39 18.45
N SER A 234 17.39 -15.75 19.39
CA SER A 234 16.44 -16.41 20.28
C SER A 234 15.24 -16.96 19.51
N GLN A 235 14.98 -18.26 19.64
CA GLN A 235 13.83 -18.92 19.03
C GLN A 235 12.58 -18.71 19.90
N ILE A 236 11.49 -18.24 19.29
CA ILE A 236 10.17 -18.32 19.91
C ILE A 236 9.67 -19.74 19.66
N GLU A 237 9.77 -20.61 20.67
CA GLU A 237 9.32 -21.99 20.54
C GLU A 237 7.81 -22.04 20.33
N SER A 238 7.37 -22.74 19.28
CA SER A 238 5.95 -22.94 19.04
C SER A 238 5.35 -23.88 20.11
N PRO A 239 4.06 -23.75 20.48
CA PRO A 239 3.42 -24.69 21.39
C PRO A 239 3.53 -26.15 20.93
N LEU A 240 3.61 -26.38 19.61
CA LEU A 240 3.79 -27.69 19.00
C LEU A 240 5.23 -28.22 19.16
N GLU A 241 6.24 -27.36 19.00
CA GLU A 241 7.65 -27.70 19.28
C GLU A 241 7.85 -28.10 20.74
N LYS A 242 7.10 -27.51 21.68
CA LYS A 242 7.13 -27.88 23.11
C LYS A 242 6.53 -29.26 23.38
N ILE A 243 5.54 -29.68 22.59
CA ILE A 243 4.92 -31.01 22.72
C ILE A 243 5.82 -32.10 22.12
N ILE A 244 6.49 -31.81 21.00
CA ILE A 244 7.37 -32.78 20.29
C ILE A 244 8.72 -32.97 21.00
N LYS A 245 9.17 -32.00 21.80
CA LYS A 245 10.41 -32.12 22.60
C LYS A 245 10.27 -32.99 23.84
N TYR A 246 9.05 -33.37 24.22
CA TYR A 246 8.76 -34.35 25.29
C TYR A 246 8.55 -35.74 24.69
#